data_AF-A0A1Z5L0S7-F1
#
_entry.id   AF-A0A1Z5L0S7-F1
#
_cell.length_a   1.000
_cell.length_b   1.000
_cell.length_c   1.000
_cell.angle_alpha   90.00
_cell.angle_beta   90.00
_cell.angle_gamma   90.00
#
_symmetry.space_group_name_H-M   'P 1'
#
loop_
_entity.id
_entity.type
_entity.pdbx_description
1 polymer ?
#
loop_
_entity_poly.entity_id
_entity_poly.type
_entity_poly.pdbx_seq_one_letter_code
_entity_poly.pdbx_strand_id
1 'polypeptide(L)'
;MDIIWDRGALVAVPTDNRVKYATIIKSLMAPTCRYLLVACLHRDEAYSGFPAHIPDQVVQQLFGDSCKADKVSQITPEPSCYIVTPMLEALWSITPL
;
A
#
# COMPACT_ATOMS: atom_id res chain seq x y z
N MET A 1 -8.68 -15.93 -1.51
CA MET A 1 -7.38 -15.79 -2.20
C MET A 1 -6.28 -16.11 -1.22
N ASP A 2 -5.33 -16.96 -1.60
CA ASP A 2 -4.20 -17.35 -0.73
C ASP A 2 -3.05 -16.35 -0.79
N ILE A 3 -2.86 -15.67 -1.92
CA ILE A 3 -1.84 -14.64 -2.11
C ILE A 3 -2.44 -13.47 -2.87
N ILE A 4 -2.13 -12.25 -2.44
CA ILE A 4 -2.48 -11.01 -3.15
C ILE A 4 -1.19 -10.21 -3.31
N TRP A 5 -0.87 -9.81 -4.53
CA TRP A 5 0.25 -8.90 -4.83
C TRP A 5 -0.31 -7.58 -5.33
N ASP A 6 -0.12 -6.52 -4.55
CA ASP A 6 -0.63 -5.18 -4.84
C ASP A 6 0.54 -4.22 -4.96
N ARG A 7 0.99 -4.08 -6.20
CA ARG A 7 1.93 -3.06 -6.63
C ARG A 7 1.23 -2.21 -7.67
N GLY A 8 1.08 -0.92 -7.38
CA GLY A 8 0.42 0.00 -8.30
C GLY A 8 -1.12 -0.01 -8.24
N ALA A 9 -1.76 -0.83 -7.39
CA ALA A 9 -3.21 -0.84 -7.28
C ALA A 9 -3.70 0.10 -6.17
N LEU A 10 -3.38 -0.13 -4.89
CA LEU A 10 -3.82 0.76 -3.80
C LEU A 10 -3.42 2.23 -4.03
N VAL A 11 -2.19 2.44 -4.52
CA VAL A 11 -1.64 3.76 -4.85
C VAL A 11 -2.34 4.45 -6.03
N ALA A 12 -3.12 3.70 -6.81
CA ALA A 12 -3.96 4.22 -7.90
C ALA A 12 -5.41 4.51 -7.44
N VAL A 13 -5.81 4.06 -6.24
CA VAL A 13 -7.17 4.26 -5.71
C VAL A 13 -7.31 5.67 -5.14
N PRO A 14 -8.36 6.44 -5.53
CA PRO A 14 -8.67 7.74 -4.95
C PRO A 14 -8.86 7.64 -3.44
N THR A 15 -8.42 8.66 -2.69
CA THR A 15 -8.41 8.67 -1.22
C THR A 15 -9.75 8.26 -0.61
N ASP A 16 -10.86 8.81 -1.11
CA ASP A 16 -12.21 8.54 -0.61
C ASP A 16 -12.65 7.08 -0.80
N ASN A 17 -12.05 6.36 -1.74
CA ASN A 17 -12.38 4.98 -2.07
C ASN A 17 -11.47 3.96 -1.39
N ARG A 18 -10.41 4.39 -0.68
CA ARG A 18 -9.42 3.47 -0.09
C ARG A 18 -9.99 2.58 1.01
N VAL A 19 -10.91 3.10 1.83
CA VAL A 19 -11.60 2.30 2.85
C VAL A 19 -12.40 1.18 2.17
N LYS A 20 -13.19 1.51 1.15
CA LYS A 20 -13.96 0.53 0.37
C LYS A 20 -13.04 -0.50 -0.31
N TYR A 21 -11.92 -0.05 -0.87
CA TYR A 21 -10.91 -0.94 -1.44
C TYR A 21 -10.36 -1.92 -0.41
N ALA A 22 -9.94 -1.43 0.77
CA ALA A 22 -9.43 -2.28 1.84
C ALA A 22 -10.50 -3.27 2.33
N THR A 23 -11.76 -2.87 2.46
CA THR A 23 -12.88 -3.78 2.79
C THR A 23 -13.01 -4.91 1.78
N ILE A 24 -12.94 -4.61 0.48
CA ILE A 24 -13.01 -5.62 -0.58
C ILE A 24 -11.78 -6.55 -0.50
N ILE A 25 -10.57 -6.00 -0.41
CA ILE A 25 -9.34 -6.80 -0.32
C ILE A 25 -9.40 -7.75 0.87
N LYS A 26 -9.81 -7.26 2.06
CA LYS A 26 -9.99 -8.08 3.26
C LYS A 26 -11.01 -9.22 3.04
N SER A 27 -12.15 -8.93 2.40
CA SER A 27 -13.17 -9.95 2.10
C SER A 27 -12.70 -11.06 1.16
N LEU A 28 -11.67 -10.79 0.36
CA LEU A 28 -11.10 -11.75 -0.58
C LEU A 28 -10.02 -12.62 0.06
N MET A 29 -9.53 -12.28 1.26
CA MET A 29 -8.46 -13.02 1.94
C MET A 29 -8.98 -14.36 2.48
N ALA A 30 -8.27 -15.44 2.15
CA ALA A 30 -8.41 -16.70 2.89
C ALA A 30 -7.78 -16.55 4.30
N PRO A 31 -8.11 -17.41 5.28
CA PRO A 31 -7.52 -17.34 6.63
C PRO A 31 -5.98 -17.38 6.66
N THR A 32 -5.36 -18.08 5.70
CA THR A 32 -3.90 -18.20 5.56
C THR A 32 -3.33 -17.24 4.51
N CYS A 33 -4.08 -16.21 4.11
CA CYS A 33 -3.67 -15.30 3.04
C CYS A 33 -2.41 -14.53 3.40
N ARG A 34 -1.54 -14.33 2.39
CA ARG A 34 -0.46 -13.32 2.44
C ARG A 34 -0.72 -12.23 1.43
N TYR A 35 -1.02 -11.04 1.94
CA TYR A 35 -1.18 -9.85 1.15
C TYR A 35 0.12 -9.04 1.16
N LEU A 36 0.74 -8.92 0.00
CA LEU A 36 1.97 -8.17 -0.21
C LEU A 36 1.63 -6.85 -0.89
N LEU A 37 1.81 -5.75 -0.18
CA LEU A 37 1.47 -4.40 -0.62
C LEU A 37 2.75 -3.58 -0.83
N VAL A 38 2.87 -2.94 -2.00
CA VAL A 38 3.89 -1.93 -2.29
C VAL A 38 3.26 -0.55 -2.17
N ALA A 39 3.63 0.17 -1.12
CA ALA A 39 3.20 1.54 -0.84
C ALA A 39 4.26 2.55 -1.31
N CYS A 40 3.81 3.75 -1.69
CA CYS A 40 4.67 4.84 -2.15
C CYS A 40 4.68 5.98 -1.11
N LEU A 41 5.86 6.34 -0.62
CA LEU A 41 6.06 7.47 0.28
C LEU A 41 6.77 8.59 -0.48
N HIS A 42 6.17 9.78 -0.52
CA HIS A 42 6.77 10.95 -1.13
C HIS A 42 7.36 11.83 -0.04
N ARG A 43 8.52 12.43 -0.31
CA ARG A 43 9.11 13.42 0.63
C ARG A 43 8.35 14.73 0.65
N ASP A 44 7.70 15.07 -0.45
CA ASP A 44 6.80 16.21 -0.57
C ASP A 44 5.35 15.75 -0.37
N GLU A 45 4.79 16.07 0.78
CA GLU A 45 3.40 15.73 1.13
C GLU A 45 2.37 16.50 0.29
N ALA A 46 2.76 17.61 -0.35
CA ALA A 46 1.89 18.37 -1.25
C ALA A 46 1.78 17.74 -2.65
N TYR A 47 2.60 16.72 -2.95
CA TYR A 47 2.52 16.00 -4.21
C TYR A 47 1.20 15.23 -4.32
N SER A 48 0.36 15.64 -5.27
CA SER A 48 -0.94 15.04 -5.54
C SER A 48 -0.97 14.20 -6.83
N GLY A 49 0.19 13.87 -7.39
CA GLY A 49 0.31 13.07 -8.61
C GLY A 49 0.30 11.56 -8.35
N PHE A 50 0.59 10.79 -9.40
CA PHE A 50 0.67 9.33 -9.33
C PHE A 50 2.12 8.84 -9.39
N PRO A 51 2.46 7.75 -8.66
CA PRO A 51 1.65 7.05 -7.65
C PRO A 51 1.28 7.93 -6.44
N ALA A 52 0.10 7.70 -5.86
CA ALA A 52 -0.35 8.51 -4.72
C ALA A 52 0.47 8.25 -3.45
N HIS A 53 0.54 9.25 -2.58
CA HIS A 53 1.19 9.16 -1.28
C HIS A 53 0.40 8.24 -0.32
N ILE A 54 1.07 7.18 0.19
CA ILE A 54 0.54 6.21 1.15
C ILE A 54 1.54 6.07 2.31
N PRO A 55 1.45 6.92 3.35
CA PRO A 55 2.29 6.80 4.55
C PRO A 55 1.88 5.59 5.39
N ASP A 56 2.78 5.16 6.28
CA ASP A 56 2.60 3.98 7.15
C ASP A 56 1.28 4.02 7.95
N GLN A 57 0.92 5.21 8.45
CA GLN A 57 -0.32 5.41 9.19
C GLN A 57 -1.56 5.05 8.37
N VAL A 58 -1.57 5.33 7.07
CA VAL A 58 -2.69 4.99 6.18
C VAL A 58 -2.78 3.47 6.03
N VAL A 59 -1.66 2.77 5.88
CA VAL A 59 -1.66 1.29 5.81
C VAL A 59 -2.23 0.70 7.11
N GLN A 60 -1.79 1.20 8.26
CA GLN A 60 -2.29 0.76 9.57
C GLN A 60 -3.78 1.08 9.76
N GLN A 61 -4.24 2.25 9.32
CA GLN A 61 -5.67 2.62 9.38
C GLN A 61 -6.56 1.72 8.51
N LEU A 62 -6.07 1.31 7.34
CA LEU A 62 -6.85 0.51 6.39
C LEU A 62 -6.94 -0.97 6.77
N PHE A 63 -5.87 -1.52 7.37
CA PHE A 63 -5.73 -2.97 7.57
C PHE A 63 -5.50 -3.39 9.04
N GLY A 64 -5.06 -2.49 9.92
CA GLY A 64 -4.65 -2.83 11.29
C GLY A 64 -5.79 -3.21 12.24
N ASP A 65 -7.05 -3.03 11.82
CA ASP A 65 -8.25 -3.41 12.58
C ASP A 65 -8.49 -4.92 12.60
N SER A 66 -8.20 -5.61 11.50
CA SER A 66 -8.49 -7.04 11.32
C SER A 66 -7.33 -7.84 10.74
N CYS A 67 -6.21 -7.19 10.48
CA CYS A 67 -5.01 -7.82 9.93
C CYS A 67 -3.78 -7.36 10.70
N LYS A 68 -2.78 -8.24 10.76
CA LYS A 68 -1.43 -7.88 11.16
C LYS A 68 -0.70 -7.30 9.95
N ALA A 69 -0.22 -6.06 10.05
CA ALA A 69 0.49 -5.37 8.98
C ALA A 69 1.95 -5.09 9.39
N ASP A 70 2.90 -5.84 8.82
CA ASP A 70 4.33 -5.71 9.09
C ASP A 70 5.06 -5.10 7.88
N LYS A 71 5.91 -4.09 8.12
CA LYS A 71 6.78 -3.53 7.07
C LYS A 71 8.00 -4.44 6.89
N VAL A 72 8.23 -4.90 5.66
CA VAL A 72 9.28 -5.88 5.33
C VAL A 72 10.55 -5.20 4.83
N SER A 73 10.41 -4.22 3.93
CA SER A 73 11.54 -3.49 3.37
C SER A 73 11.12 -2.11 2.89
N GLN A 74 12.12 -1.25 2.70
CA GLN A 74 11.95 0.07 2.14
C GLN A 74 13.16 0.38 1.26
N ILE A 75 12.90 0.79 0.02
CA ILE A 75 13.95 1.09 -0.96
C ILE A 75 13.72 2.47 -1.56
N THR A 76 14.81 3.11 -2.00
CA THR A 76 14.73 4.27 -2.88
C THR A 76 14.88 3.74 -4.31
N PRO A 77 13.84 3.79 -5.16
CA PRO A 77 13.95 3.37 -6.54
C PRO A 77 14.85 4.34 -7.31
N GLU A 78 15.52 3.83 -8.34
CA GLU A 78 16.20 4.72 -9.28
C GLU A 78 15.17 5.59 -10.00
N PRO A 79 15.46 6.87 -10.25
CA PRO A 79 14.53 7.78 -10.89
C PRO A 79 14.17 7.28 -12.30
N SER A 80 12.91 6.87 -12.49
CA SER A 80 12.37 6.59 -13.81
C SER A 80 11.96 7.90 -14.50
N CYS A 81 11.94 7.92 -15.84
CA CYS A 81 11.65 9.13 -16.62
C CYS A 81 10.24 9.73 -16.45
N TYR A 82 9.37 9.14 -15.62
CA TYR A 82 8.01 9.62 -15.36
C TYR A 82 7.74 9.97 -13.88
N ILE A 83 8.69 9.75 -12.97
CA ILE A 83 8.53 10.04 -11.52
C ILE A 83 9.53 11.13 -11.14
N VAL A 84 9.01 12.35 -10.97
CA VAL A 84 9.82 13.57 -10.81
C VAL A 84 10.19 13.84 -9.34
N THR A 85 9.47 13.23 -8.39
CA THR A 85 9.72 13.37 -6.95
C THR A 85 10.46 12.15 -6.39
N PRO A 86 11.45 12.33 -5.48
CA PRO A 86 12.07 11.21 -4.80
C PRO A 86 11.02 10.50 -3.94
N MET A 87 10.70 9.27 -4.35
CA MET A 87 9.75 8.37 -3.69
C MET A 87 10.53 7.28 -2.95
N LEU A 88 10.01 6.81 -1.83
CA LEU A 88 10.41 5.55 -1.21
C LEU A 88 9.32 4.51 -1.52
N GLU A 89 9.71 3.33 -1.98
CA GLU A 89 8.80 2.18 -2.08
C GLU A 89 8.94 1.35 -0.79
N ALA A 90 7.82 1.12 -0.09
CA ALA A 90 7.77 0.29 1.10
C ALA A 90 6.97 -0.99 0.82
N LEU A 91 7.58 -2.14 1.08
CA LEU A 91 6.92 -3.44 1.00
C LEU A 91 6.31 -3.81 2.36
N TRP A 92 5.03 -4.15 2.34
CA TRP A 92 4.27 -4.60 3.50
C TRP A 92 3.83 -6.05 3.33
N SER A 93 3.90 -6.81 4.42
CA SER A 93 3.30 -8.14 4.56
C SER A 93 2.10 -8.02 5.49
N ILE A 94 0.91 -8.29 4.95
CA ILE A 94 -0.36 -8.19 5.66
C ILE A 94 -1.00 -9.57 5.72
N THR A 95 -1.38 -10.01 6.91
CA THR A 95 -2.03 -11.31 7.15
C THR A 95 -3.29 -11.11 7.98
N PRO A 96 -4.41 -11.81 7.68
CA PRO A 96 -5.59 -11.81 8.55
C PRO A 96 -5.26 -12.24 9.99
N LEU A 97 -6.00 -11.70 10.96
CA LEU A 97 -5.96 -12.13 12.37
C LEU A 97 -6.89 -13.33 12.62
#